data_AF-A0A1G2ZDQ8-F1
#
_entry.id   AF-A0A1G2ZDQ8-F1
#
_cell.length_a   1.000
_cell.length_b   1.000
_cell.length_c   1.000
_cell.angle_alpha   90.00
_cell.angle_beta   90.00
_cell.angle_gamma   90.00
#
_symmetry.space_group_name_H-M   'P 1'
#
loop_
_entity.id
_entity.type
_entity.pdbx_description
1 polymer ?
#
loop_
_entity_poly.entity_id
_entity_poly.type
_entity_poly.pdbx_seq_one_letter_code
_entity_poly.pdbx_strand_id
1 'polypeptide(L)'
;MKNTIYAVVIAVCILLALVVWRWTQGGSGGGINSIDESQMMWVKCVKCNQSYEMSEKRFYEEGIEKTKANPSPIPVAHPLTCQKCGQDGIVRAVKCEKCGEVFRAGTVPADFEDRCPKCKFSKTEASRKARTGQQ
;
A
#
# COMPACT_ATOMS: atom_id res chain seq x y z
N MET A 1 7.66 0.96 56.64
CA MET A 1 8.13 -0.20 55.83
C MET A 1 7.26 -0.53 54.62
N LYS A 2 5.96 -0.17 54.56
CA LYS A 2 5.12 -0.40 53.36
C LYS A 2 5.44 0.55 52.19
N ASN A 3 5.79 1.81 52.49
CA ASN A 3 6.07 2.84 51.48
C ASN A 3 7.38 2.60 50.70
N THR A 4 8.36 1.92 51.31
CA THR A 4 9.61 1.52 50.64
C THR A 4 9.39 0.42 49.60
N ILE A 5 8.44 -0.50 49.84
CA ILE A 5 8.11 -1.56 48.88
C ILE A 5 7.47 -0.95 47.63
N TYR A 6 6.56 0.01 47.79
CA TYR A 6 5.94 0.71 46.65
C TYR A 6 6.96 1.51 45.84
N ALA A 7 7.92 2.18 46.49
CA ALA A 7 8.97 2.93 45.80
C ALA A 7 9.85 2.02 44.92
N VAL A 8 10.20 0.83 45.40
CA VAL A 8 11.00 -0.15 44.64
C VAL A 8 10.21 -0.68 43.44
N VAL A 9 8.93 -1.00 43.62
CA VAL A 9 8.06 -1.49 42.54
C VAL A 9 7.91 -0.43 41.45
N ILE A 10 7.71 0.84 41.81
CA ILE A 10 7.59 1.94 40.86
C ILE A 10 8.90 2.11 40.06
N ALA A 11 10.06 2.06 40.72
CA ALA A 11 11.35 2.19 40.05
C ALA A 11 11.60 1.04 39.04
N VAL A 12 11.24 -0.19 39.40
CA VAL A 12 11.32 -1.35 38.49
C VAL A 12 10.38 -1.19 37.29
N CYS A 13 9.15 -0.74 37.51
CA CYS A 13 8.20 -0.50 36.42
C CYS A 13 8.69 0.57 35.43
N ILE A 14 9.28 1.68 35.93
CA ILE A 14 9.82 2.73 35.06
C ILE A 14 11.01 2.21 34.25
N LEU A 15 11.91 1.42 34.86
CA LEU A 15 13.03 0.81 34.15
C LEU A 15 12.55 -0.15 33.05
N LEU A 16 11.57 -1.00 33.35
CA LEU A 16 10.97 -1.89 32.35
C LEU A 16 10.31 -1.10 31.22
N ALA A 17 9.57 -0.03 31.52
CA ALA A 17 8.95 0.83 30.51
C ALA A 17 10.00 1.47 29.59
N LEU A 18 11.13 1.94 30.13
CA LEU A 18 12.21 2.52 29.33
C LEU A 18 12.93 1.49 28.46
N VAL A 19 13.13 0.27 28.97
CA VAL A 19 13.72 -0.84 28.19
C VAL A 19 12.81 -1.25 27.05
N VAL A 20 11.50 -1.44 27.34
CA VAL A 20 10.50 -1.75 26.32
C VAL A 20 10.42 -0.63 25.30
N TRP A 21 10.40 0.64 25.72
CA TRP A 21 10.37 1.79 24.80
C TRP A 21 11.60 1.80 23.88
N ARG A 22 12.80 1.56 24.43
CA ARG A 22 14.04 1.54 23.64
C ARG A 22 14.12 0.37 22.66
N TRP A 23 13.53 -0.78 22.99
CA TRP A 23 13.46 -1.93 22.08
C TRP A 23 12.33 -1.80 21.06
N THR A 24 11.20 -1.22 21.44
CA THR A 24 10.06 -0.98 20.53
C THR A 24 10.27 0.20 19.59
N GLN A 25 11.12 1.18 19.93
CA GLN A 25 11.53 2.24 19.00
C GLN A 25 12.33 1.72 17.80
N GLY A 26 12.94 0.53 17.89
CA GLY A 26 13.65 -0.13 16.79
C GLY A 26 12.74 -0.97 15.87
N GLY A 27 11.44 -1.03 16.17
CA GLY A 27 10.47 -1.86 15.45
C GLY A 27 10.07 -1.30 14.08
N SER A 28 10.89 -1.56 13.07
CA SER A 28 10.45 -1.93 11.72
C SER A 28 9.37 -1.04 11.07
N GLY A 29 9.64 0.27 10.98
CA GLY A 29 9.03 1.10 9.96
C GLY A 29 9.70 0.84 8.62
N GLY A 30 9.38 -0.29 7.98
CA GLY A 30 9.73 -0.57 6.59
C GLY A 30 9.00 0.42 5.69
N GLY A 31 9.51 1.65 5.66
CA GLY A 31 9.00 2.70 4.77
C GLY A 31 9.19 2.31 3.32
N ILE A 32 8.73 3.18 2.44
CA ILE A 32 8.91 3.13 0.97
C ILE A 32 10.31 2.67 0.51
N ASN A 33 11.35 2.89 1.33
CA ASN A 33 12.72 2.44 1.10
C ASN A 33 12.92 0.92 1.05
N SER A 34 11.91 0.12 1.42
CA SER A 34 11.93 -1.34 1.29
C SER A 34 11.30 -1.85 -0.01
N ILE A 35 10.69 -0.96 -0.81
CA ILE A 35 10.15 -1.28 -2.12
C ILE A 35 11.31 -1.26 -3.11
N ASP A 36 11.51 -2.38 -3.81
CA ASP A 36 12.55 -2.51 -4.82
C ASP A 36 12.30 -1.56 -5.99
N GLU A 37 13.32 -0.79 -6.39
CA GLU A 37 13.20 0.22 -7.46
C GLU A 37 12.87 -0.39 -8.83
N SER A 38 13.12 -1.69 -9.01
CA SER A 38 12.81 -2.41 -10.25
C SER A 38 11.35 -2.85 -10.37
N GLN A 39 10.55 -2.74 -9.29
CA GLN A 39 9.14 -3.09 -9.34
C GLN A 39 8.35 -2.06 -10.14
N MET A 40 7.98 -2.44 -11.35
CA MET A 40 7.12 -1.67 -12.23
C MET A 40 5.67 -2.06 -11.99
N MET A 41 4.80 -1.07 -11.86
CA MET A 41 3.36 -1.25 -11.73
C MET A 41 2.62 -0.58 -12.87
N TRP A 42 1.49 -1.17 -13.25
CA TRP A 42 0.60 -0.57 -14.23
C TRP A 42 -0.24 0.52 -13.59
N VAL A 43 -0.34 1.64 -14.29
CA VAL A 43 -1.22 2.74 -13.91
C VAL A 43 -2.08 3.17 -15.08
N LYS A 44 -3.26 3.70 -14.78
CA LYS A 44 -4.21 4.20 -15.79
C LYS A 44 -4.72 5.57 -15.38
N CYS A 45 -4.66 6.52 -16.31
CA CYS A 45 -5.23 7.83 -16.09
C CYS A 45 -6.74 7.80 -16.35
N VAL A 46 -7.54 8.28 -15.41
CA VAL A 46 -9.00 8.38 -15.55
C VAL A 46 -9.41 9.49 -16.54
N LYS A 47 -8.53 10.49 -16.75
CA LYS A 47 -8.81 11.64 -17.62
C LYS A 47 -8.56 11.35 -19.10
N CYS A 48 -7.37 10.85 -19.45
CA CYS A 48 -7.00 10.56 -20.84
C CYS A 48 -7.09 9.08 -21.22
N ASN A 49 -7.47 8.20 -20.29
CA ASN A 49 -7.57 6.74 -20.47
C ASN A 49 -6.27 6.03 -20.91
N GLN A 50 -5.15 6.72 -20.92
CA GLN A 50 -3.84 6.13 -21.22
C GLN A 50 -3.37 5.26 -20.05
N SER A 51 -2.83 4.10 -20.39
CA SER A 51 -2.17 3.18 -19.46
C SER A 51 -0.69 3.10 -19.76
N TYR A 52 0.14 3.08 -18.71
CA TYR A 52 1.59 2.94 -18.82
C TYR A 52 2.15 2.32 -17.54
N GLU A 53 3.41 1.89 -17.61
CA GLU A 53 4.14 1.37 -16.46
C GLU A 53 4.91 2.50 -15.78
N MET A 54 4.89 2.53 -14.45
CA MET A 54 5.73 3.39 -13.64
C MET A 54 6.28 2.60 -12.45
N SER A 55 7.39 3.04 -11.86
CA SER A 55 7.93 2.37 -10.68
C SER A 55 6.97 2.53 -9.50
N GLU A 56 6.80 1.44 -8.75
CA GLU A 56 5.92 1.38 -7.59
C GLU A 56 6.37 2.35 -6.50
N LYS A 57 7.69 2.43 -6.28
CA LYS A 57 8.31 3.41 -5.39
C LYS A 57 7.88 4.85 -5.73
N ARG A 58 8.00 5.25 -7.00
CA ARG A 58 7.63 6.59 -7.46
C ARG A 58 6.13 6.86 -7.29
N PHE A 59 5.29 5.87 -7.56
CA PHE A 59 3.85 6.00 -7.35
C PHE A 59 3.51 6.32 -5.90
N TYR A 60 4.13 5.61 -4.95
CA TYR A 60 3.90 5.86 -3.53
C TYR A 60 4.57 7.15 -3.03
N GLU A 61 5.78 7.48 -3.51
CA GLU A 61 6.49 8.71 -3.16
C GLU A 61 5.69 9.95 -3.56
N GLU A 62 5.29 10.04 -4.83
CA GLU A 62 4.46 11.15 -5.30
C GLU A 62 3.12 11.20 -4.54
N GLY A 63 2.56 10.04 -4.17
CA GLY A 63 1.33 9.96 -3.39
C GLY A 63 1.49 10.55 -1.99
N ILE A 64 2.56 10.17 -1.30
CA ILE A 64 2.89 10.71 0.04
C ILE A 64 3.22 12.19 -0.04
N GLU A 65 3.99 12.64 -1.03
CA GLU A 65 4.31 14.05 -1.22
C GLU A 65 3.04 14.89 -1.43
N LYS A 66 2.11 14.42 -2.27
CA LYS A 66 0.83 15.11 -2.47
C LYS A 66 -0.05 15.11 -1.22
N THR A 67 -0.08 14.01 -0.46
CA THR A 67 -0.80 13.97 0.82
C THR A 67 -0.17 14.89 1.87
N LYS A 68 1.16 15.03 1.89
CA LYS A 68 1.86 16.00 2.77
C LYS A 68 1.58 17.45 2.36
N ALA A 69 1.53 17.73 1.06
CA ALA A 69 1.25 19.06 0.54
C ALA A 69 -0.18 19.53 0.84
N ASN A 70 -1.13 18.58 0.92
CA ASN A 70 -2.52 18.85 1.27
C ASN A 70 -2.94 17.97 2.47
N PRO A 71 -2.61 18.40 3.70
CA PRO A 71 -3.00 17.70 4.91
C PRO A 71 -4.51 17.88 5.16
N SER A 72 -5.31 17.21 4.35
CA SER A 72 -6.74 17.08 4.60
C SER A 72 -6.94 16.13 5.78
N PRO A 73 -7.80 16.47 6.77
CA PRO A 73 -8.18 15.54 7.84
C PRO A 73 -8.94 14.32 7.31
N ILE A 74 -9.38 14.35 6.05
CA ILE A 74 -9.97 13.22 5.35
C ILE A 74 -8.85 12.51 4.58
N PRO A 75 -8.64 11.20 4.78
CA PRO A 75 -7.69 10.41 3.99
C PRO A 75 -8.22 10.27 2.55
N VAL A 76 -8.01 11.31 1.74
CA VAL A 76 -8.32 11.28 0.32
C VAL A 76 -7.06 10.78 -0.39
N ALA A 77 -7.17 9.72 -1.20
CA ALA A 77 -6.08 9.34 -2.10
C ALA A 77 -5.87 10.49 -3.09
N HIS A 78 -4.75 11.19 -2.98
CA HIS A 78 -4.48 12.35 -3.84
C HIS A 78 -4.14 11.83 -5.24
N PRO A 79 -4.91 12.20 -6.28
CA PRO A 79 -4.66 11.69 -7.61
C PRO A 79 -3.30 12.19 -8.13
N LEU A 80 -2.44 11.26 -8.56
CA LEU A 80 -1.14 11.61 -9.13
C LEU A 80 -1.31 12.23 -10.52
N THR A 81 -0.31 13.02 -10.92
CA THR A 81 -0.30 13.78 -12.17
C THR A 81 0.07 12.87 -13.34
N CYS A 82 -0.82 12.74 -14.31
CA CYS A 82 -0.57 11.95 -15.51
C CYS A 82 0.56 12.53 -16.36
N GLN A 83 1.63 11.75 -16.60
CA GLN A 83 2.73 12.18 -17.48
C GLN A 83 2.31 12.41 -18.94
N LYS A 84 1.18 11.83 -19.38
CA LYS A 84 0.69 11.94 -20.76
C LYS A 84 -0.18 13.16 -21.01
N CYS A 85 -0.99 13.57 -20.02
CA CYS A 85 -1.92 14.70 -20.19
C CYS A 85 -1.73 15.83 -19.17
N GLY A 86 -0.83 15.70 -18.21
CA GLY A 86 -0.56 16.70 -17.17
C GLY A 86 -1.66 16.88 -16.12
N GLN A 87 -2.73 16.07 -16.18
CA GLN A 87 -3.86 16.19 -15.24
C GLN A 87 -3.77 15.17 -14.12
N ASP A 88 -4.24 15.58 -12.94
CA ASP A 88 -4.37 14.69 -11.79
C ASP A 88 -5.51 13.69 -12.00
N GLY A 89 -5.16 12.41 -11.96
CA GLY A 89 -6.13 11.33 -12.13
C GLY A 89 -5.54 9.98 -12.43
N ILE A 90 -4.26 9.74 -12.10
CA ILE A 90 -3.69 8.40 -12.19
C ILE A 90 -4.27 7.54 -11.06
N VAL A 91 -4.68 6.34 -11.42
CA VAL A 91 -5.03 5.28 -10.46
C VAL A 91 -4.26 4.00 -10.78
N ARG A 92 -4.13 3.15 -9.76
CA ARG A 92 -3.54 1.81 -9.90
C ARG A 92 -4.32 1.00 -10.94
N ALA A 93 -3.60 0.31 -11.81
CA ALA A 93 -4.15 -0.55 -12.83
C ALA A 93 -3.55 -1.94 -12.77
N VAL A 94 -4.26 -2.90 -13.33
CA VAL A 94 -3.84 -4.30 -13.42
C VAL A 94 -3.98 -4.75 -14.86
N LYS A 95 -2.95 -5.43 -15.36
CA LYS A 95 -2.97 -6.10 -16.66
C LYS A 95 -3.46 -7.53 -16.49
N CYS A 96 -4.52 -7.90 -17.20
CA CYS A 96 -5.03 -9.26 -17.20
C CYS A 96 -4.06 -10.19 -17.94
N GLU A 97 -3.62 -11.28 -17.29
CA GLU A 97 -2.73 -12.27 -17.91
C GLU A 97 -3.41 -13.12 -18.99
N LYS A 98 -4.75 -13.26 -18.94
CA LYS A 98 -5.51 -14.05 -19.92
C LYS A 98 -5.86 -13.30 -21.20
N CYS A 99 -6.32 -12.05 -21.09
CA CYS A 99 -6.78 -11.28 -22.24
C CYS A 99 -5.94 -10.04 -22.55
N GLY A 100 -4.90 -9.75 -21.76
CA GLY A 100 -4.00 -8.61 -21.97
C GLY A 100 -4.57 -7.24 -21.64
N GLU A 101 -5.86 -7.16 -21.28
CA GLU A 101 -6.54 -5.89 -20.97
C GLU A 101 -5.95 -5.23 -19.73
N VAL A 102 -5.66 -3.91 -19.81
CA VAL A 102 -5.27 -3.09 -18.67
C VAL A 102 -6.48 -2.31 -18.15
N PHE A 103 -6.91 -2.64 -16.94
CA PHE A 103 -8.08 -2.07 -16.28
C PHE A 103 -7.72 -1.51 -14.89
N ARG A 104 -8.60 -0.70 -14.31
CA ARG A 104 -8.36 -0.10 -12.99
C ARG A 104 -8.45 -1.19 -11.91
N ALA A 105 -7.54 -1.16 -10.93
CA ALA A 105 -7.65 -2.07 -9.79
C ALA A 105 -9.03 -1.89 -9.12
N GLY A 106 -9.71 -3.00 -8.82
CA GLY A 106 -11.04 -2.96 -8.19
C GLY A 106 -12.16 -2.45 -9.11
N THR A 107 -12.01 -2.58 -10.44
CA THR A 107 -13.07 -2.22 -11.40
C THR A 107 -14.37 -3.01 -11.15
N VAL A 108 -14.27 -4.26 -10.69
CA VAL A 108 -15.42 -5.09 -10.33
C VAL A 108 -15.71 -4.92 -8.83
N PRO A 109 -16.87 -4.34 -8.45
CA PRO A 109 -17.23 -4.17 -7.04
C PRO A 109 -17.37 -5.50 -6.32
N ALA A 110 -16.98 -5.54 -5.03
CA ALA A 110 -17.09 -6.72 -4.16
C ALA A 110 -16.37 -7.99 -4.67
N ASP A 111 -15.31 -7.83 -5.46
CA ASP A 111 -14.48 -8.92 -5.97
C ASP A 111 -12.98 -8.58 -5.82
N PHE A 112 -12.09 -9.46 -6.27
CA PHE A 112 -10.64 -9.21 -6.23
C PHE A 112 -10.26 -7.99 -7.07
N GLU A 113 -9.25 -7.24 -6.61
CA GLU A 113 -8.75 -6.06 -7.31
C GLU A 113 -8.27 -6.36 -8.74
N ASP A 114 -7.78 -7.58 -8.97
CA ASP A 114 -7.30 -8.08 -10.25
C ASP A 114 -8.37 -8.81 -11.07
N ARG A 115 -9.65 -8.74 -10.68
CA ARG A 115 -10.75 -9.29 -11.47
C ARG A 115 -10.89 -8.54 -12.77
N CYS A 116 -10.58 -9.21 -13.88
CA CYS A 116 -10.76 -8.63 -15.20
C CYS A 116 -12.25 -8.48 -15.54
N PRO A 117 -12.74 -7.27 -15.90
CA PRO A 117 -14.14 -7.06 -16.26
C PRO A 117 -14.54 -7.73 -17.58
N LYS A 118 -13.57 -8.03 -18.48
CA LYS A 118 -13.84 -8.66 -19.77
C LYS A 118 -13.94 -10.19 -19.68
N CYS A 119 -12.92 -10.84 -19.11
CA CYS A 119 -12.82 -12.30 -19.10
C CYS A 119 -13.09 -12.94 -17.73
N LYS A 120 -13.40 -12.13 -16.70
CA LYS A 120 -13.64 -12.56 -15.32
C LYS A 120 -12.50 -13.33 -14.67
N PHE A 121 -11.31 -13.34 -15.26
CA PHE A 121 -10.15 -13.97 -14.67
C PHE A 121 -9.57 -13.12 -13.53
N SER A 122 -9.12 -13.77 -12.46
CA SER A 122 -8.30 -13.21 -11.39
C SER A 122 -7.13 -14.17 -11.15
N LYS A 123 -5.91 -13.65 -11.18
CA LYS A 123 -4.69 -14.36 -10.81
C LYS A 123 -4.71 -14.71 -9.33
N THR A 124 -5.25 -13.81 -8.49
CA THR A 124 -5.43 -14.04 -7.06
C THR A 124 -6.31 -15.27 -6.81
N GLU A 125 -7.45 -15.37 -7.49
CA GLU A 125 -8.34 -16.53 -7.37
C GLU A 125 -7.68 -17.81 -7.87
N ALA A 126 -7.03 -17.77 -9.03
CA ALA A 126 -6.35 -18.93 -9.60
C ALA A 126 -5.22 -19.44 -8.67
N SER A 127 -4.44 -18.52 -8.09
CA SER A 127 -3.38 -18.85 -7.15
C SER A 127 -3.92 -19.42 -5.84
N ARG A 128 -5.04 -18.89 -5.34
CA ARG A 128 -5.70 -19.43 -4.14
C ARG A 128 -6.20 -20.86 -4.38
N LYS A 129 -6.88 -21.11 -5.50
CA LYS A 129 -7.35 -22.46 -5.88
C LYS A 129 -6.20 -23.46 -6.02
N ALA A 130 -5.09 -23.04 -6.64
CA ALA A 130 -3.90 -23.89 -6.78
C ALA A 130 -3.31 -24.30 -5.42
N ARG A 131 -3.31 -23.40 -4.42
CA ARG A 131 -2.84 -23.72 -3.06
C ARG A 131 -3.77 -24.65 -2.30
N THR A 132 -5.10 -24.49 -2.45
CA THR A 132 -6.08 -25.36 -1.79
C THR A 132 -6.13 -26.76 -2.41
N GLY A 133 -5.85 -26.90 -3.71
CA GLY A 133 -5.78 -28.21 -4.39
C GLY A 133 -4.49 -29.01 -4.14
N GLN A 134 -3.56 -28.48 -3.34
CA GLN A 134 -2.30 -29.16 -2.95
C GLN A 134 -2.33 -29.70 -1.50
N GLN A 135 -3.47 -29.62 -0.81
CA GLN A 135 -3.72 -30.26 0.49
C GLN A 135 -4.53 -31.54 0.30
#